data_AF-A0A6M3J2K9-F1
#
_entry.id   AF-A0A6M3J2K9-F1
#
_cell.length_a   1.000
_cell.length_b   1.000
_cell.length_c   1.000
_cell.angle_alpha   90.00
_cell.angle_beta   90.00
_cell.angle_gamma   90.00
#
_symmetry.space_group_name_H-M   'P 1'
#
loop_
_entity.id
_entity.type
_entity.pdbx_description
1 polymer ?
#
loop_
_entity_poly.entity_id
_entity_poly.type
_entity_poly.pdbx_seq_one_letter_code
_entity_poly.pdbx_strand_id
1 'polypeptide(L)' 'MPYKVEGSNVLHEKDGKWTIKQHCKSHQAAIRAMRLLYGIESGSWRPTGAKAKM' A
#
# COMPACT_ATOMS: atom_id res chain seq x y z
N MET A 1 2.45 5.64 9.15
CA MET A 1 3.62 6.17 8.42
C MET A 1 3.13 6.86 7.15
N PRO A 2 3.73 7.97 6.69
CA PRO A 2 3.33 8.56 5.42
C PRO A 2 3.82 7.69 4.24
N TYR A 3 2.90 7.38 3.34
CA TYR A 3 3.16 6.71 2.06
C TYR A 3 2.98 7.67 0.90
N LYS A 4 3.81 7.52 -0.15
CA LYS A 4 3.64 8.21 -1.44
C LYS A 4 3.88 7.27 -2.61
N VAL A 5 3.35 7.62 -3.78
CA VAL A 5 3.57 6.89 -5.04
C VAL A 5 4.49 7.70 -5.93
N GLU A 6 5.49 7.04 -6.50
CA GLU A 6 6.41 7.61 -7.49
C GLU A 6 6.53 6.62 -8.65
N GLY A 7 5.96 6.97 -9.81
CA GLY A 7 5.85 6.05 -10.94
C GLY A 7 5.08 4.78 -10.56
N SER A 8 5.71 3.61 -10.68
CA SER A 8 5.14 2.33 -10.29
C SER A 8 5.57 1.87 -8.88
N ASN A 9 6.14 2.76 -8.06
CA ASN A 9 6.71 2.41 -6.76
C ASN A 9 5.90 3.04 -5.63
N VAL A 10 5.75 2.30 -4.54
CA VAL A 10 5.23 2.81 -3.27
C VAL A 10 6.41 3.06 -2.36
N LEU A 11 6.56 4.31 -1.90
CA LEU A 11 7.58 4.71 -0.94
C LEU A 11 6.95 4.96 0.42
N HIS A 12 7.72 4.72 1.46
CA HIS A 12 7.39 5.11 2.83
C HIS A 12 8.53 5.92 3.42
N GLU A 13 8.20 6.81 4.34
CA GLU A 13 9.22 7.51 5.10
C GLU A 13 9.68 6.64 6.26
N LYS A 14 11.00 6.42 6.33
CA LYS A 14 11.67 5.73 7.43
C LYS A 14 12.90 6.55 7.80
N ASP A 15 13.00 6.96 9.06
CA ASP A 15 14.13 7.73 9.59
C ASP A 15 14.43 9.02 8.79
N GLY A 16 13.37 9.73 8.37
CA GLY A 16 13.47 10.96 7.57
C GLY A 16 13.89 10.77 6.11
N LYS A 17 13.94 9.51 5.63
CA LYS A 17 14.28 9.17 4.25
C LYS A 17 13.12 8.44 3.58
N TRP A 18 12.87 8.78 2.32
CA TRP A 18 11.92 8.05 1.49
C TRP A 18 12.58 6.78 0.94
N THR A 19 12.15 5.62 1.42
CA THR A 19 12.62 4.32 0.94
C THR A 19 11.53 3.62 0.15
N ILE A 20 11.90 2.78 -0.81
CA ILE A 20 10.93 2.00 -1.58
C ILE A 20 10.41 0.87 -0.68
N LYS A 21 9.10 0.90 -0.41
CA LYS A 21 8.39 -0.16 0.32
C LYS A 21 8.03 -1.30 -0.62
N GLN A 22 7.53 -0.98 -1.82
CA GLN A 22 7.04 -1.96 -2.77
C GLN A 22 7.14 -1.46 -4.22
N HIS A 23 7.67 -2.32 -5.10
CA HIS A 23 7.57 -2.15 -6.54
C HIS A 23 6.26 -2.78 -7.05
N CYS A 24 5.51 -2.05 -7.88
CA CYS A 24 4.28 -2.51 -8.51
C CYS A 24 4.43 -2.58 -10.03
N LYS A 25 3.54 -3.31 -10.69
CA LYS A 25 3.55 -3.48 -12.16
C LYS A 25 3.11 -2.23 -12.93
N SER A 26 2.36 -1.33 -12.28
CA SER A 26 1.84 -0.11 -12.88
C SER A 26 1.57 0.96 -11.82
N HIS A 27 1.45 2.21 -12.26
CA HIS A 27 1.08 3.32 -11.39
C HIS A 27 -0.26 3.10 -10.68
N GLN A 28 -1.27 2.60 -11.39
CA GLN A 28 -2.56 2.27 -10.78
C GLN A 28 -2.47 1.19 -9.72
N ALA A 29 -1.61 0.18 -9.93
CA ALA A 29 -1.37 -0.85 -8.92
C ALA A 29 -0.69 -0.27 -7.68
N ALA A 30 0.27 0.65 -7.85
CA ALA A 30 0.93 1.35 -6.75
C ALA A 30 -0.07 2.19 -5.92
N ILE A 31 -1.01 2.89 -6.57
CA ILE A 31 -2.07 3.63 -5.86
C ILE A 31 -2.95 2.68 -5.02
N ARG A 32 -3.36 1.54 -5.57
CA ARG A 32 -4.16 0.53 -4.85
C ARG A 32 -3.40 -0.03 -3.66
N ALA A 33 -2.12 -0.37 -3.85
CA ALA A 33 -1.24 -0.85 -2.79
C ALA A 33 -1.07 0.20 -1.68
N MET A 34 -0.86 1.47 -2.03
CA MET A 34 -0.77 2.57 -1.07
C MET A 34 -2.05 2.70 -0.23
N ARG A 35 -3.23 2.67 -0.87
CA ARG A 35 -4.52 2.72 -0.15
C ARG A 35 -4.73 1.53 0.77
N LEU A 36 -4.32 0.33 0.33
CA LEU A 36 -4.36 -0.87 1.16
C LEU A 36 -3.47 -0.73 2.40
N LEU A 37 -2.23 -0.27 2.23
CA LEU A 37 -1.28 -0.04 3.33
C LEU A 37 -1.82 0.99 4.34
N TYR A 38 -2.34 2.11 3.85
CA TYR A 38 -3.00 3.10 4.70
C TYR A 38 -4.20 2.52 5.44
N GLY A 39 -5.02 1.72 4.76
CA GLY A 39 -6.18 1.08 5.37
C GLY A 39 -5.78 0.10 6.48
N ILE A 40 -4.72 -0.70 6.27
CA ILE A 40 -4.19 -1.64 7.28
C ILE A 40 -3.65 -0.88 8.50
N GLU A 41 -2.88 0.19 8.28
CA GLU A 41 -2.32 0.99 9.38
C GLU A 41 -3.38 1.77 10.17
N SER A 42 -4.40 2.29 9.48
CA SER A 42 -5.49 3.05 10.12
C SER A 42 -6.55 2.15 10.76
N GLY A 43 -6.45 0.82 10.63
CA GLY A 43 -7.47 -0.12 11.07
C GLY A 43 -8.80 -0.03 10.29
N SER A 44 -8.85 0.79 9.24
CA SER A 44 -10.03 0.96 8.38
C SER A 44 -10.17 -0.16 7.36
N TRP A 45 -9.07 -0.85 7.05
CA TRP A 45 -9.11 -2.00 6.16
C TRP A 45 -9.63 -3.22 6.90
N ARG A 46 -10.79 -3.70 6.46
CA ARG A 46 -11.35 -4.98 6.89
C ARG A 46 -11.11 -5.97 5.77
N PRO A 47 -10.48 -7.14 6.03
CA PRO A 47 -10.48 -8.21 5.05
C PRO A 47 -11.95 -8.58 4.81
N THR A 48 -12.49 -8.22 3.64
CA THR A 48 -13.76 -8.77 3.18
C THR A 48 -13.46 -10.23 2.86
N GLY A 49 -13.57 -11.07 3.88
CA GLY A 49 -13.46 -12.52 3.73
C GLY A 49 -14.58 -13.00 2.82
N ALA A 50 -14.38 -12.97 1.52
CA ALA A 50 -14.91 -14.02 0.68
C ALA A 50 -14.25 -15.29 1.22
N LYS A 51 -14.94 -15.99 2.13
CA LYS A 51 -14.53 -17.32 2.54
C LYS A 51 -14.29 -18.11 1.25
N ALA A 52 -13.05 -18.55 1.10
CA ALA A 52 -12.69 -19.54 0.10
C ALA A 52 -13.60 -20.77 0.31
N LYS A 53 -14.27 -21.17 -0.78
CA LYS A 53 -15.02 -22.43 -1.01
C LYS A 53 -16.21 -22.75 -0.09
N MET A 54 -17.37 -22.94 -0.71
CA MET A 54 -18.23 -24.09 -0.37
C MET A 54 -17.61 -25.35 -0.96
#